data_AF-A0A497J050-F1
#
_entry.id   AF-A0A497J050-F1
#
_cell.length_a   1.000
_cell.length_b   1.000
_cell.length_c   1.000
_cell.angle_alpha   90.00
_cell.angle_beta   90.00
_cell.angle_gamma   90.00
#
_symmetry.space_group_name_H-M   'P 1'
#
loop_
_entity.id
_entity.type
_entity.pdbx_description
1 polymer ?
#
loop_
_entity_poly.entity_id
_entity_poly.type
_entity_poly.pdbx_seq_one_letter_code
_entity_poly.pdbx_strand_id
1 'polypeptide(L)'
;MVINLNFFGSINVEILEKALSQDLLRVWMRKLHLLLTLLVITLPTQQVWMCPPTGSHIGVIINEALPLGEVLERLQLIGVSVKHEVVQHRLISGEYASFETVVFDLGFWLPSDPITGQALRADARLYIGNGSMALKVNTTLLGSPEPLKRALALLYNAEVISYLPKQRDFMKTEGNRVPADVVVAWAKQELGLELEQLVLKCHPSGTDLMVPSLMTSDEVVVLANGVDAGISYPILRETLVSKGLNPSLIGPDEFRQHLNAWILIVLGGPEAYEGVGNISDFLLQPSDSEYLRKERGSYLVYSAQPLFGGQKIFVLAGNDRYGTKKAVEVFIEEFLDKLLEQGPSPRYEFETTHMTFAREPVIKGYPCMLFVEVFSTLRTPCYKPVVNFQLEGNKIEIKVEFVQLPIICIQAITTGDLRVYVENLPPGDYEVTIISPEGKITESISIPPCRS
;
A
#
# COMPACT_ATOMS: atom_id res chain seq x y z
N MET A 1 13.99 -20.93 -30.35
CA MET A 1 13.58 -22.16 -31.04
C MET A 1 12.59 -21.76 -32.13
N VAL A 2 13.10 -21.61 -33.36
CA VAL A 2 12.33 -21.20 -34.54
C VAL A 2 11.95 -22.48 -35.27
N ILE A 3 10.66 -22.81 -35.29
CA ILE A 3 10.17 -23.97 -36.04
C ILE A 3 9.94 -23.50 -37.47
N ASN A 4 10.84 -23.93 -38.36
CA ASN A 4 10.80 -23.68 -39.79
C ASN A 4 9.99 -24.81 -40.45
N LEU A 5 8.73 -24.54 -40.79
CA LEU A 5 7.86 -25.49 -41.50
C LEU A 5 7.95 -25.24 -43.01
N ASN A 6 9.04 -25.69 -43.63
CA ASN A 6 9.15 -25.82 -45.08
C ASN A 6 9.15 -27.31 -45.44
N PHE A 7 7.97 -27.93 -45.39
CA PHE A 7 7.74 -29.25 -45.98
C PHE A 7 6.26 -29.38 -46.40
N PHE A 8 5.89 -28.71 -47.48
CA PHE A 8 4.77 -29.14 -48.31
C PHE A 8 5.17 -28.98 -49.77
N GLY A 9 5.36 -30.13 -50.43
CA GLY A 9 5.40 -30.20 -51.87
C GLY A 9 4.08 -29.68 -52.44
N SER A 10 4.16 -29.06 -53.61
CA SER A 10 3.04 -28.55 -54.38
C SER A 10 2.01 -29.65 -54.63
N ILE A 11 0.98 -29.72 -53.80
CA ILE A 11 -0.23 -30.49 -54.09
C ILE A 11 -1.02 -29.69 -55.11
N ASN A 12 -1.34 -30.34 -56.22
CA ASN A 12 -2.08 -29.77 -57.32
C ASN A 12 -3.53 -29.46 -56.87
N VAL A 13 -3.82 -28.20 -56.57
CA VAL A 13 -5.08 -27.73 -55.96
C VAL A 13 -6.29 -27.96 -56.89
N GLU A 14 -6.07 -28.07 -58.20
CA GLU A 14 -7.13 -28.30 -59.20
C GLU A 14 -7.85 -29.66 -59.10
N ILE A 15 -7.22 -30.67 -58.50
CA ILE A 15 -7.85 -32.01 -58.36
C ILE A 15 -8.66 -32.12 -57.07
N LEU A 16 -8.37 -31.31 -56.04
CA LEU A 16 -9.16 -31.30 -54.81
C LEU A 16 -10.46 -30.49 -54.92
N GLU A 17 -10.53 -29.49 -55.82
CA GLU A 17 -11.74 -28.67 -56.00
C GLU A 17 -12.89 -29.40 -56.70
N LYS A 18 -12.62 -30.46 -57.47
CA LYS A 18 -13.67 -31.20 -58.21
C LYS A 18 -14.22 -32.45 -57.51
N ALA A 19 -13.62 -32.88 -56.40
CA ALA A 19 -13.98 -34.14 -55.74
C ALA A 19 -14.69 -33.97 -54.39
N LEU A 20 -14.76 -32.75 -53.85
CA LEU A 20 -15.48 -32.46 -52.62
C LEU A 20 -16.69 -31.59 -52.97
N SER A 21 -17.88 -32.19 -52.95
CA SER A 21 -19.12 -31.41 -53.03
C SER A 21 -19.08 -30.33 -51.94
N GLN A 22 -19.59 -29.13 -52.26
CA GLN A 22 -19.65 -28.02 -51.29
C GLN A 22 -20.33 -28.45 -49.98
N ASP A 23 -21.20 -29.47 -50.02
CA ASP A 23 -21.84 -30.06 -48.86
C ASP A 23 -20.86 -30.83 -47.96
N LEU A 24 -19.91 -31.58 -48.53
CA LEU A 24 -18.90 -32.31 -47.76
C LEU A 24 -17.96 -31.34 -47.02
N LEU A 25 -17.59 -30.24 -47.67
CA LEU A 25 -16.76 -29.19 -47.08
C LEU A 25 -17.49 -28.44 -45.95
N ARG A 26 -18.80 -28.19 -46.11
CA ARG A 26 -19.66 -27.65 -45.03
C ARG A 26 -19.79 -28.60 -43.84
N VAL A 27 -19.93 -29.90 -44.08
CA VAL A 27 -20.02 -30.91 -43.00
C VAL A 27 -18.71 -30.99 -42.24
N TRP A 28 -17.56 -30.97 -42.92
CA TRP A 28 -16.25 -30.96 -42.28
C TRP A 28 -15.99 -29.68 -41.48
N MET A 29 -16.33 -28.51 -42.01
CA MET A 29 -16.22 -27.23 -41.30
C MET A 29 -17.11 -27.21 -40.05
N ARG A 30 -18.33 -27.74 -40.11
CA ARG A 30 -19.21 -27.88 -38.94
C ARG A 30 -18.63 -28.83 -37.89
N LYS A 31 -18.09 -29.97 -38.29
CA LYS A 31 -17.43 -30.92 -37.35
C LYS A 31 -16.17 -30.33 -36.72
N LEU A 32 -15.36 -29.60 -37.48
CA LEU A 32 -14.17 -28.93 -36.97
C LEU A 32 -14.54 -27.81 -35.98
N HIS A 33 -15.57 -27.01 -36.28
CA HIS A 33 -16.12 -26.04 -35.33
C HIS A 33 -16.61 -26.73 -34.05
N LEU A 34 -17.39 -27.80 -34.17
CA LEU A 34 -17.87 -28.57 -33.02
C LEU A 34 -16.71 -29.13 -32.19
N LEU A 35 -15.67 -29.67 -32.84
CA LEU A 35 -14.50 -30.22 -32.17
C LEU A 35 -13.70 -29.13 -31.46
N LEU A 36 -13.47 -27.97 -32.09
CA LEU A 36 -12.80 -26.82 -31.47
C LEU A 36 -13.61 -26.24 -30.32
N THR A 37 -14.94 -26.16 -30.46
CA THR A 37 -15.81 -25.68 -29.39
C THR A 37 -15.81 -26.67 -28.22
N LEU A 38 -15.86 -27.97 -28.50
CA LEU A 38 -15.74 -29.01 -27.48
C LEU A 38 -14.36 -28.97 -26.81
N LEU A 39 -13.29 -28.75 -27.57
CA LEU A 39 -11.92 -28.61 -27.05
C LEU A 39 -11.80 -27.38 -26.14
N VAL A 40 -12.41 -26.24 -26.50
CA VAL A 40 -12.43 -25.03 -25.66
C VAL A 40 -13.27 -25.20 -24.40
N ILE A 41 -14.37 -25.96 -24.46
CA ILE A 41 -15.24 -26.25 -23.29
C ILE A 41 -14.62 -27.32 -22.37
N THR A 42 -13.85 -28.27 -22.93
CA THR A 42 -13.22 -29.37 -22.19
C THR A 42 -11.78 -29.11 -21.79
N LEU A 43 -11.13 -28.10 -22.37
CA LEU A 43 -9.93 -27.52 -21.78
C LEU A 43 -10.33 -27.16 -20.35
N PRO A 44 -9.71 -27.76 -19.33
CA PRO A 44 -9.95 -27.32 -17.99
C PRO A 44 -9.70 -25.82 -18.03
N THR A 45 -10.72 -25.03 -17.70
CA THR A 45 -10.51 -23.69 -17.23
C THR A 45 -9.69 -23.91 -15.97
N GLN A 46 -8.37 -24.10 -16.16
CA GLN A 46 -7.42 -23.97 -15.10
C GLN A 46 -7.72 -22.56 -14.64
N GLN A 47 -8.47 -22.49 -13.54
CA GLN A 47 -8.61 -21.29 -12.77
C GLN A 47 -7.17 -20.87 -12.59
N VAL A 48 -6.73 -19.91 -13.40
CA VAL A 48 -5.41 -19.33 -13.25
C VAL A 48 -5.54 -18.76 -11.87
N TRP A 49 -4.93 -19.45 -10.90
CA TRP A 49 -5.01 -19.10 -9.50
C TRP A 49 -4.61 -17.64 -9.47
N MET A 50 -5.60 -16.77 -9.25
CA MET A 50 -5.38 -15.34 -9.24
C MET A 50 -4.42 -15.12 -8.09
N CYS A 51 -3.15 -14.87 -8.40
CA CYS A 51 -2.20 -14.49 -7.38
C CYS A 51 -2.75 -13.26 -6.67
N PRO A 52 -2.40 -13.09 -5.38
CA PRO A 52 -2.58 -11.80 -4.73
C PRO A 52 -2.09 -10.68 -5.66
N PRO A 53 -2.82 -9.56 -5.72
CA PRO A 53 -2.68 -8.54 -6.77
C PRO A 53 -1.28 -7.88 -6.83
N THR A 54 -0.48 -8.05 -5.77
CA THR A 54 0.59 -7.11 -5.45
C THR A 54 1.96 -7.46 -6.05
N GLY A 55 2.14 -8.62 -6.68
CA GLY A 55 3.33 -9.00 -7.47
C GLY A 55 4.68 -9.09 -6.74
N SER A 56 4.74 -8.73 -5.45
CA SER A 56 5.90 -8.88 -4.57
C SER A 56 5.46 -9.17 -3.13
N HIS A 57 6.36 -9.77 -2.37
CA HIS A 57 6.21 -9.93 -0.93
C HIS A 57 7.35 -9.21 -0.21
N ILE A 58 7.09 -8.80 1.03
CA ILE A 58 8.14 -8.34 1.93
C ILE A 58 7.90 -8.97 3.30
N GLY A 59 8.97 -9.22 4.04
CA GLY A 59 8.86 -9.77 5.38
C GLY A 59 10.09 -9.54 6.23
N VAL A 60 10.03 -10.02 7.46
CA VAL A 60 11.13 -9.97 8.42
C VAL A 60 11.08 -11.18 9.34
N ILE A 61 12.26 -11.65 9.76
CA ILE A 61 12.40 -12.66 10.82
C ILE A 61 12.47 -11.93 12.15
N ILE A 62 11.62 -12.33 13.09
CA ILE A 62 11.52 -11.74 14.42
C ILE A 62 12.14 -12.75 15.40
N ASN A 63 13.20 -12.35 16.10
CA ASN A 63 13.98 -13.24 16.97
C ASN A 63 13.38 -13.33 18.37
N GLU A 64 12.06 -13.47 18.43
CA GLU A 64 11.28 -13.83 19.60
C GLU A 64 10.06 -14.62 19.11
N ALA A 65 9.47 -15.42 19.99
CA ALA A 65 8.29 -16.21 19.69
C ALA A 65 7.34 -16.20 20.88
N LEU A 66 6.05 -16.17 20.59
CA LEU A 66 4.98 -16.42 21.54
C LEU A 66 4.19 -17.66 21.09
N PRO A 67 3.59 -18.40 22.04
CA PRO A 67 2.66 -19.47 21.70
C PRO A 67 1.51 -18.96 20.80
N LEU A 68 1.10 -19.79 19.83
CA LEU A 68 0.03 -19.46 18.87
C LEU A 68 -1.22 -18.86 19.54
N GLY A 69 -1.71 -19.47 20.62
CA GLY A 69 -2.90 -19.01 21.32
C GLY A 69 -2.76 -17.60 21.90
N GLU A 70 -1.58 -17.28 22.43
CA GLU A 70 -1.28 -15.97 23.02
C GLU A 70 -1.21 -14.88 21.94
N VAL A 71 -0.63 -15.19 20.77
CA VAL A 71 -0.61 -14.27 19.61
C VAL A 71 -2.03 -13.93 19.16
N LEU A 72 -2.89 -14.94 19.04
CA LEU A 72 -4.29 -14.75 18.62
C LEU A 72 -5.05 -13.87 19.62
N GLU A 73 -4.94 -14.18 20.92
CA GLU A 73 -5.60 -13.42 21.99
C GLU A 73 -5.17 -11.94 22.00
N ARG A 74 -3.85 -11.69 21.95
CA ARG A 74 -3.27 -10.35 21.97
C ARG A 74 -3.72 -9.48 20.80
N LEU A 75 -3.77 -10.02 19.58
CA LEU A 75 -4.26 -9.30 18.41
C LEU A 75 -5.77 -9.04 18.46
N GLN A 76 -6.56 -10.00 18.95
CA GLN A 76 -8.00 -9.83 19.12
C GLN A 76 -8.32 -8.76 20.16
N LEU A 77 -7.53 -8.66 21.23
CA LEU A 77 -7.70 -7.67 22.30
C LEU A 77 -7.67 -6.23 21.77
N ILE A 78 -6.82 -5.94 20.77
CA ILE A 78 -6.73 -4.63 20.12
C ILE A 78 -7.68 -4.48 18.91
N GLY A 79 -8.61 -5.42 18.73
CA GLY A 79 -9.65 -5.38 17.71
C GLY A 79 -9.20 -5.77 16.31
N VAL A 80 -8.05 -6.43 16.14
CA VAL A 80 -7.60 -6.95 14.84
C VAL A 80 -8.35 -8.24 14.51
N SER A 81 -8.89 -8.32 13.28
CA SER A 81 -9.46 -9.56 12.77
C SER A 81 -8.34 -10.56 12.48
N VAL A 82 -8.36 -11.71 13.16
CA VAL A 82 -7.34 -12.76 13.03
C VAL A 82 -7.97 -14.13 12.84
N LYS A 83 -7.24 -15.00 12.14
CA LYS A 83 -7.54 -16.43 12.05
C LYS A 83 -6.27 -17.26 12.10
N HIS A 84 -6.44 -18.51 12.50
CA HIS A 84 -5.41 -19.52 12.48
C HIS A 84 -5.49 -20.33 11.18
N GLU A 85 -4.36 -20.54 10.53
CA GLU A 85 -4.19 -21.44 9.38
C GLU A 85 -2.99 -22.37 9.58
N VAL A 86 -3.08 -23.59 9.06
CA VAL A 86 -1.93 -24.48 8.89
C VAL A 86 -1.49 -24.40 7.44
N VAL A 87 -0.34 -23.78 7.18
CA VAL A 87 0.17 -23.59 5.82
C VAL A 87 1.14 -24.70 5.47
N GLN A 88 0.96 -25.32 4.31
CA GLN A 88 1.83 -26.39 3.83
C GLN A 88 2.77 -25.88 2.73
N HIS A 89 4.06 -26.19 2.85
CA HIS A 89 5.05 -25.95 1.81
C HIS A 89 5.79 -27.24 1.46
N ARG A 90 6.10 -27.39 0.18
CA ARG A 90 6.86 -28.53 -0.32
C ARG A 90 8.33 -28.35 0.01
N LEU A 91 8.98 -29.43 0.41
CA LEU A 91 10.42 -29.52 0.66
C LEU A 91 11.15 -29.88 -0.64
N ILE A 92 12.44 -29.55 -0.72
CA ILE A 92 13.28 -29.99 -1.85
C ILE A 92 13.34 -31.52 -1.95
N SER A 93 13.17 -32.24 -0.83
CA SER A 93 13.04 -33.71 -0.80
C SER A 93 11.79 -34.24 -1.51
N GLY A 94 10.81 -33.37 -1.79
CA GLY A 94 9.52 -33.71 -2.36
C GLY A 94 8.40 -33.93 -1.34
N GLU A 95 8.72 -34.00 -0.04
CA GLU A 95 7.77 -34.07 1.08
C GLU A 95 7.11 -32.71 1.36
N TYR A 96 6.17 -32.65 2.31
CA TYR A 96 5.53 -31.40 2.74
C TYR A 96 5.79 -31.14 4.22
N ALA A 97 6.09 -29.89 4.55
CA ALA A 97 6.12 -29.38 5.90
C ALA A 97 4.87 -28.53 6.17
N SER A 98 4.36 -28.58 7.40
CA SER A 98 3.18 -27.82 7.85
C SER A 98 3.60 -26.80 8.91
N PHE A 99 3.11 -25.57 8.80
CA PHE A 99 3.47 -24.46 9.68
C PHE A 99 2.24 -23.82 10.28
N GLU A 100 2.24 -23.67 11.60
CA GLU A 100 1.24 -22.88 12.32
C GLU A 100 1.37 -21.41 11.93
N THR A 101 0.30 -20.82 11.41
CA THR A 101 0.30 -19.47 10.85
C THR A 101 -0.87 -18.66 11.38
N VAL A 102 -0.58 -17.46 11.90
CA VAL A 102 -1.61 -16.46 12.19
C VAL A 102 -1.78 -15.56 10.98
N VAL A 103 -3.00 -15.45 10.47
CA VAL A 103 -3.36 -14.52 9.40
C VAL A 103 -4.18 -13.40 10.00
N PHE A 104 -3.74 -12.15 9.82
CA PHE A 104 -4.40 -10.98 10.39
C PHE A 104 -4.61 -9.86 9.38
N ASP A 105 -5.71 -9.14 9.55
CA ASP A 105 -6.20 -8.13 8.62
C ASP A 105 -5.47 -6.79 8.78
N LEU A 106 -4.89 -6.31 7.69
CA LEU A 106 -4.28 -4.98 7.58
C LEU A 106 -5.25 -3.96 6.96
N GLY A 107 -6.39 -4.40 6.41
CA GLY A 107 -7.37 -3.57 5.73
C GLY A 107 -7.52 -3.94 4.26
N PHE A 108 -7.44 -2.97 3.36
CA PHE A 108 -7.77 -3.19 1.94
C PHE A 108 -6.74 -2.61 0.98
N TRP A 109 -6.34 -3.42 0.00
CA TRP A 109 -5.72 -3.01 -1.23
C TRP A 109 -6.76 -2.44 -2.18
N LEU A 110 -6.52 -1.23 -2.66
CA LEU A 110 -7.35 -0.62 -3.69
C LEU A 110 -6.86 -1.04 -5.07
N PRO A 111 -7.78 -1.36 -5.99
CA PRO A 111 -7.41 -1.77 -7.34
C PRO A 111 -6.73 -0.62 -8.10
N SER A 112 -5.70 -0.94 -8.90
CA SER A 112 -5.10 0.02 -9.85
C SER A 112 -6.03 0.34 -11.00
N ASP A 113 -6.93 -0.59 -11.36
CA ASP A 113 -8.07 -0.30 -12.23
C ASP A 113 -9.31 -0.07 -11.36
N PRO A 114 -9.59 1.18 -10.99
CA PRO A 114 -10.74 1.51 -10.17
C PRO A 114 -12.05 1.16 -10.87
N ILE A 115 -12.11 1.07 -12.20
CA ILE A 115 -13.37 0.83 -12.94
C ILE A 115 -13.84 -0.62 -12.76
N THR A 116 -12.94 -1.59 -12.89
CA THR A 116 -13.30 -3.02 -12.87
C THR A 116 -12.90 -3.73 -11.58
N GLY A 117 -11.98 -3.15 -10.81
CA GLY A 117 -11.42 -3.79 -9.63
C GLY A 117 -12.31 -3.70 -8.40
N GLN A 118 -12.30 -4.78 -7.62
CA GLN A 118 -12.81 -4.80 -6.25
C GLN A 118 -11.66 -4.51 -5.28
N ALA A 119 -11.96 -3.89 -4.14
CA ALA A 119 -11.00 -3.81 -3.05
C ALA A 119 -10.66 -5.23 -2.58
N LEU A 120 -9.37 -5.50 -2.41
CA LEU A 120 -8.86 -6.81 -2.01
C LEU A 120 -8.39 -6.73 -0.57
N ARG A 121 -8.69 -7.73 0.26
CA ARG A 121 -8.21 -7.71 1.65
C ARG A 121 -6.69 -7.74 1.67
N ALA A 122 -6.11 -6.88 2.49
CA ALA A 122 -4.69 -6.86 2.77
C ALA A 122 -4.46 -7.69 4.04
N ASP A 123 -3.75 -8.80 3.93
CA ASP A 123 -3.44 -9.68 5.06
C ASP A 123 -1.93 -9.76 5.32
N ALA A 124 -1.59 -9.92 6.59
CA ALA A 124 -0.29 -10.34 7.05
C ALA A 124 -0.34 -11.79 7.52
N ARG A 125 0.76 -12.52 7.29
CA ARG A 125 0.96 -13.90 7.73
C ARG A 125 2.15 -13.97 8.67
N LEU A 126 1.91 -14.42 9.90
CA LEU A 126 2.93 -14.64 10.91
C LEU A 126 3.10 -16.14 11.14
N TYR A 127 4.21 -16.69 10.68
CA TYR A 127 4.59 -18.08 10.86
C TYR A 127 5.22 -18.26 12.24
N ILE A 128 4.67 -19.20 13.03
CA ILE A 128 5.03 -19.39 14.42
C ILE A 128 6.12 -20.48 14.53
N GLY A 129 7.25 -20.13 15.14
CA GLY A 129 8.32 -21.06 15.52
C GLY A 129 8.45 -21.18 17.05
N ASN A 130 9.49 -21.88 17.49
CA ASN A 130 9.80 -22.07 18.91
C ASN A 130 10.67 -20.93 19.47
N GLY A 131 11.62 -20.43 18.68
CA GLY A 131 12.53 -19.35 19.07
C GLY A 131 12.39 -18.08 18.23
N SER A 132 11.83 -18.18 17.03
CA SER A 132 11.62 -17.06 16.12
C SER A 132 10.32 -17.18 15.34
N MET A 133 9.80 -16.05 14.87
CA MET A 133 8.65 -15.97 13.97
C MET A 133 9.06 -15.36 12.62
N ALA A 134 8.33 -15.69 11.55
CA ALA A 134 8.47 -14.98 10.27
C ALA A 134 7.19 -14.22 9.94
N LEU A 135 7.32 -12.90 9.80
CA LEU A 135 6.25 -12.04 9.32
C LEU A 135 6.39 -11.84 7.82
N LYS A 136 5.32 -12.13 7.08
CA LYS A 136 5.22 -11.96 5.63
C LYS A 136 3.97 -11.15 5.30
N VAL A 137 4.13 -10.13 4.46
CA VAL A 137 3.01 -9.35 3.92
C VAL A 137 3.07 -9.32 2.40
N ASN A 138 1.89 -9.21 1.79
CA ASN A 138 1.80 -8.81 0.39
C ASN A 138 2.10 -7.32 0.30
N THR A 139 2.78 -6.86 -0.74
CA THR A 139 3.13 -5.44 -0.94
C THR A 139 3.11 -5.06 -2.41
N THR A 140 3.02 -3.76 -2.72
CA THR A 140 2.96 -3.18 -4.07
C THR A 140 3.99 -3.76 -5.04
N LEU A 141 3.80 -3.54 -6.35
CA LEU A 141 4.71 -4.04 -7.38
C LEU A 141 6.16 -3.56 -7.20
N LEU A 142 6.33 -2.38 -6.59
CA LEU A 142 7.64 -1.81 -6.28
C LEU A 142 8.26 -2.37 -4.99
N GLY A 143 7.51 -3.17 -4.22
CA GLY A 143 7.95 -3.73 -2.96
C GLY A 143 7.99 -2.70 -1.84
N SER A 144 6.95 -1.87 -1.71
CA SER A 144 6.86 -0.87 -0.64
C SER A 144 7.04 -1.52 0.75
N PRO A 145 7.81 -0.91 1.67
CA PRO A 145 7.95 -1.42 3.03
C PRO A 145 6.74 -1.11 3.91
N GLU A 146 5.86 -0.20 3.48
CA GLU A 146 4.79 0.34 4.32
C GLU A 146 3.80 -0.71 4.85
N PRO A 147 3.34 -1.71 4.07
CA PRO A 147 2.49 -2.77 4.61
C PRO A 147 3.16 -3.57 5.73
N LEU A 148 4.48 -3.77 5.64
CA LEU A 148 5.24 -4.47 6.67
C LEU A 148 5.37 -3.62 7.93
N LYS A 149 5.65 -2.32 7.78
CA LYS A 149 5.66 -1.38 8.92
C LYS A 149 4.31 -1.37 9.63
N ARG A 150 3.19 -1.35 8.90
CA ARG A 150 1.85 -1.44 9.53
C ARG A 150 1.64 -2.76 10.27
N ALA A 151 2.01 -3.89 9.67
CA ALA A 151 1.91 -5.18 10.33
C ALA A 151 2.78 -5.25 11.61
N LEU A 152 4.01 -4.73 11.57
CA LEU A 152 4.89 -4.64 12.73
C LEU A 152 4.34 -3.71 13.82
N ALA A 153 3.75 -2.58 13.44
CA ALA A 153 3.10 -1.66 14.36
C ALA A 153 1.92 -2.34 15.09
N LEU A 154 1.11 -3.13 14.39
CA LEU A 154 0.03 -3.91 15.00
C LEU A 154 0.56 -4.95 15.99
N LEU A 155 1.58 -5.71 15.60
CA LEU A 155 2.20 -6.70 16.50
C LEU A 155 2.83 -6.02 17.73
N TYR A 156 3.47 -4.87 17.56
CA TYR A 156 4.08 -4.12 18.65
C TYR A 156 3.02 -3.56 19.60
N ASN A 157 1.94 -2.98 19.06
CA ASN A 157 0.81 -2.48 19.84
C ASN A 157 0.09 -3.60 20.62
N ALA A 158 -0.06 -4.77 20.00
CA ALA A 158 -0.63 -5.96 20.64
C ALA A 158 0.33 -6.63 21.64
N GLU A 159 1.55 -6.11 21.82
CA GLU A 159 2.60 -6.75 22.61
C GLU A 159 2.97 -8.16 22.12
N VAL A 160 2.72 -8.50 20.86
CA VAL A 160 3.20 -9.76 20.27
C VAL A 160 4.71 -9.72 20.07
N ILE A 161 5.25 -8.51 19.84
CA ILE A 161 6.68 -8.27 19.72
C ILE A 161 7.14 -7.19 20.70
N SER A 162 8.36 -7.35 21.23
CA SER A 162 8.92 -6.44 22.23
C SER A 162 9.66 -5.26 21.60
N TYR A 163 10.01 -5.33 20.32
CA TYR A 163 10.75 -4.30 19.57
C TYR A 163 10.26 -4.16 18.13
N LEU A 164 10.57 -3.04 17.49
CA LEU A 164 10.36 -2.82 16.05
C LEU A 164 11.63 -3.21 15.27
N PRO A 165 11.59 -4.24 14.39
CA PRO A 165 12.72 -4.63 13.56
C PRO A 165 13.24 -3.49 12.66
N LYS A 166 14.55 -3.49 12.37
CA LYS A 166 15.16 -2.45 11.53
C LYS A 166 14.85 -2.70 10.07
N GLN A 167 14.70 -1.64 9.28
CA GLN A 167 14.36 -1.77 7.85
C GLN A 167 15.40 -2.55 7.05
N ARG A 168 16.68 -2.51 7.45
CA ARG A 168 17.74 -3.30 6.82
C ARG A 168 17.56 -4.81 6.97
N ASP A 169 16.76 -5.24 7.94
CA ASP A 169 16.46 -6.65 8.20
C ASP A 169 15.26 -7.12 7.35
N PHE A 170 14.62 -6.22 6.60
CA PHE A 170 13.51 -6.56 5.73
C PHE A 170 13.98 -7.32 4.50
N MET A 171 13.29 -8.40 4.19
CA MET A 171 13.55 -9.26 3.04
C MET A 171 12.46 -9.04 2.00
N LYS A 172 12.84 -8.43 0.88
CA LYS A 172 11.96 -8.32 -0.30
C LYS A 172 12.08 -9.58 -1.15
N THR A 173 10.94 -10.16 -1.48
CA THR A 173 10.82 -11.26 -2.43
C THR A 173 10.22 -10.75 -3.72
N GLU A 174 11.03 -10.77 -4.77
CA GLU A 174 10.62 -10.33 -6.10
C GLU A 174 9.78 -11.40 -6.82
N GLY A 175 8.68 -10.93 -7.40
CA GLY A 175 7.73 -11.78 -8.10
C GLY A 175 6.86 -12.62 -7.15
N ASN A 176 5.95 -13.38 -7.74
CA ASN A 176 5.07 -14.27 -6.99
C ASN A 176 5.76 -15.59 -6.61
N ARG A 177 6.93 -15.49 -5.96
CA ARG A 177 7.62 -16.66 -5.39
C ARG A 177 6.87 -17.15 -4.16
N VAL A 178 6.58 -18.44 -4.13
CA VAL A 178 5.90 -19.12 -3.02
C VAL A 178 6.70 -20.36 -2.62
N PRO A 179 7.09 -20.50 -1.34
CA PRO A 179 6.96 -19.49 -0.28
C PRO A 179 7.88 -18.27 -0.51
N ALA A 180 7.59 -17.17 0.19
CA ALA A 180 8.42 -15.97 0.15
C ALA A 180 9.80 -16.22 0.80
N ASP A 181 10.81 -15.45 0.41
CA ASP A 181 12.21 -15.65 0.84
C ASP A 181 12.35 -15.54 2.36
N VAL A 182 11.58 -14.67 3.02
CA VAL A 182 11.54 -14.59 4.49
C VAL A 182 11.14 -15.92 5.14
N VAL A 183 10.17 -16.63 4.55
CA VAL A 183 9.67 -17.91 5.08
C VAL A 183 10.69 -19.01 4.83
N VAL A 184 11.37 -18.98 3.68
CA VAL A 184 12.46 -19.93 3.36
C VAL A 184 13.64 -19.74 4.31
N ALA A 185 14.08 -18.49 4.50
CA ALA A 185 15.18 -18.18 5.40
C ALA A 185 14.85 -18.55 6.85
N TRP A 186 13.63 -18.22 7.31
CA TRP A 186 13.16 -18.61 8.63
C TRP A 186 13.06 -20.12 8.80
N ALA A 187 12.44 -20.86 7.88
CA ALA A 187 12.31 -22.31 8.01
C ALA A 187 13.68 -23.02 8.05
N LYS A 188 14.66 -22.50 7.30
CA LYS A 188 16.03 -22.99 7.35
C LYS A 188 16.71 -22.67 8.68
N GLN A 189 16.55 -21.46 9.20
CA GLN A 189 17.13 -21.00 10.47
C GLN A 189 16.50 -21.70 11.68
N GLU A 190 15.17 -21.76 11.74
CA GLU A 190 14.39 -22.22 12.88
C GLU A 190 14.28 -23.75 12.93
N LEU A 191 14.12 -24.40 11.77
CA LEU A 191 13.76 -25.82 11.68
C LEU A 191 14.76 -26.68 10.89
N GLY A 192 15.77 -26.07 10.27
CA GLY A 192 16.72 -26.78 9.41
C GLY A 192 16.10 -27.34 8.13
N LEU A 193 14.94 -26.80 7.69
CA LEU A 193 14.20 -27.28 6.52
C LEU A 193 14.57 -26.48 5.27
N GLU A 194 14.73 -27.19 4.14
CA GLU A 194 14.92 -26.56 2.83
C GLU A 194 13.63 -26.65 2.00
N LEU A 195 12.96 -25.50 1.84
CA LEU A 195 11.69 -25.39 1.12
C LEU A 195 11.91 -25.24 -0.39
N GLU A 196 11.07 -25.90 -1.19
CA GLU A 196 10.98 -25.67 -2.63
C GLU A 196 10.26 -24.35 -2.89
N GLN A 197 10.89 -23.45 -3.67
CA GLN A 197 10.26 -22.21 -4.12
C GLN A 197 9.75 -22.33 -5.55
N LEU A 198 8.48 -22.01 -5.75
CA LEU A 198 7.83 -21.96 -7.05
C LEU A 198 7.60 -20.51 -7.47
N VAL A 199 7.80 -20.20 -8.75
CA VAL A 199 7.47 -18.88 -9.32
C VAL A 199 6.12 -18.97 -10.00
N LEU A 200 5.11 -18.30 -9.44
CA LEU A 200 3.79 -18.23 -10.06
C LEU A 200 3.78 -17.14 -11.13
N LYS A 201 3.46 -17.51 -12.38
CA LYS A 201 3.25 -16.55 -13.47
C LYS A 201 1.84 -16.01 -13.38
N CYS A 202 1.69 -14.87 -12.73
CA CYS A 202 0.42 -14.15 -12.67
C CYS A 202 0.57 -12.77 -13.30
N HIS A 203 -0.49 -12.29 -13.93
CA HIS A 203 -0.55 -10.92 -14.39
C HIS A 203 -0.87 -10.04 -13.18
N PRO A 204 0.00 -9.11 -12.78
CA PRO A 204 -0.29 -8.23 -11.67
C PRO A 204 -1.51 -7.37 -12.02
N SER A 205 -2.54 -7.42 -11.19
CA SER A 205 -3.56 -6.37 -11.14
C SER A 205 -3.02 -5.39 -10.11
N GLY A 206 -2.31 -4.36 -10.57
CA GLY A 206 -1.63 -3.42 -9.67
C GLY A 206 -2.54 -2.99 -8.52
N THR A 207 -1.97 -2.80 -7.34
CA THR A 207 -2.66 -2.15 -6.22
C THR A 207 -1.60 -1.31 -5.54
N ASP A 208 -1.75 0.01 -5.59
CA ASP A 208 -0.71 0.92 -5.13
C ASP A 208 -1.05 1.58 -3.79
N LEU A 209 -2.32 1.55 -3.39
CA LEU A 209 -2.79 2.14 -2.14
C LEU A 209 -3.43 1.10 -1.22
N MET A 210 -3.03 1.13 0.05
CA MET A 210 -3.57 0.30 1.12
C MET A 210 -4.26 1.17 2.17
N VAL A 211 -5.50 0.85 2.50
CA VAL A 211 -6.29 1.51 3.56
C VAL A 211 -6.21 0.67 4.84
N PRO A 212 -5.78 1.24 5.99
CA PRO A 212 -5.74 0.52 7.26
C PRO A 212 -7.14 0.11 7.76
N SER A 213 -7.23 -1.03 8.46
CA SER A 213 -8.47 -1.52 9.11
C SER A 213 -8.75 -0.90 10.49
N LEU A 214 -7.71 -0.50 11.21
CA LEU A 214 -7.81 0.12 12.53
C LEU A 214 -7.72 1.64 12.43
N MET A 215 -8.56 2.34 13.20
CA MET A 215 -8.58 3.79 13.29
C MET A 215 -7.72 4.28 14.46
N THR A 216 -7.36 5.55 14.41
CA THR A 216 -6.66 6.26 15.47
C THR A 216 -7.56 6.57 16.68
N SER A 217 -6.94 6.83 17.83
CA SER A 217 -7.56 7.52 18.97
C SER A 217 -7.55 9.03 18.76
N ASP A 218 -8.31 9.81 19.52
CA ASP A 218 -8.35 11.28 19.41
C ASP A 218 -7.11 11.99 20.01
N GLU A 219 -6.05 11.26 20.32
CA GLU A 219 -4.87 11.78 21.02
C GLU A 219 -3.94 12.57 20.10
N VAL A 220 -3.31 13.61 20.67
CA VAL A 220 -2.19 14.33 20.07
C VAL A 220 -0.96 14.06 20.93
N VAL A 221 0.04 13.42 20.35
CA VAL A 221 1.19 12.90 21.08
C VAL A 221 2.47 13.47 20.48
N VAL A 222 3.36 13.94 21.35
CA VAL A 222 4.73 14.28 21.01
C VAL A 222 5.64 13.28 21.70
N LEU A 223 6.36 12.48 20.92
CA LEU A 223 7.37 11.55 21.39
C LEU A 223 8.74 12.24 21.32
N ALA A 224 9.49 12.24 22.42
CA ALA A 224 10.85 12.78 22.43
C ALA A 224 11.72 12.13 23.51
N ASN A 225 13.04 12.24 23.35
CA ASN A 225 13.98 11.98 24.45
C ASN A 225 14.06 13.22 25.36
N GLY A 226 14.67 13.10 26.53
CA GLY A 226 14.75 14.19 27.50
C GLY A 226 15.43 15.47 26.97
N VAL A 227 16.40 15.33 26.05
CA VAL A 227 17.18 16.47 25.50
C VAL A 227 16.37 17.25 24.46
N ASP A 228 15.80 16.55 23.49
CA ASP A 228 14.99 17.15 22.42
C ASP A 228 13.68 17.70 22.99
N ALA A 229 13.11 17.03 24.00
CA ALA A 229 11.99 17.56 24.78
C ALA A 229 12.35 18.90 25.43
N GLY A 230 13.48 18.98 26.13
CA GLY A 230 13.88 20.21 26.83
C GLY A 230 14.09 21.42 25.91
N ILE A 231 14.48 21.19 24.65
CA ILE A 231 14.82 22.26 23.69
C ILE A 231 13.64 22.61 22.78
N SER A 232 12.97 21.60 22.24
CA SER A 232 12.06 21.77 21.10
C SER A 232 10.59 21.68 21.49
N TYR A 233 10.25 20.94 22.54
CA TYR A 233 8.85 20.75 22.94
C TYR A 233 8.16 22.02 23.47
N PRO A 234 8.78 22.94 24.24
CA PRO A 234 8.08 24.10 24.77
C PRO A 234 7.44 24.98 23.69
N ILE A 235 8.19 25.31 22.63
CA ILE A 235 7.69 26.13 21.51
C ILE A 235 6.63 25.38 20.71
N LEU A 236 6.83 24.08 20.47
CA LEU A 236 5.86 23.25 19.76
C LEU A 236 4.55 23.14 20.54
N ARG A 237 4.63 22.86 21.85
CA ARG A 237 3.47 22.74 22.73
C ARG A 237 2.67 24.04 22.78
N GLU A 238 3.34 25.18 23.01
CA GLU A 238 2.67 26.48 23.05
C GLU A 238 1.91 26.74 21.76
N THR A 239 2.54 26.44 20.61
CA THR A 239 1.92 26.62 19.30
C THR A 239 0.74 25.68 19.09
N LEU A 240 0.88 24.38 19.37
CA LEU A 240 -0.21 23.41 19.26
C LEU A 240 -1.40 23.76 20.16
N VAL A 241 -1.14 24.20 21.39
CA VAL A 241 -2.18 24.65 22.34
C VAL A 241 -2.87 25.93 21.84
N SER A 242 -2.13 26.88 21.27
CA SER A 242 -2.71 28.09 20.65
C SER A 242 -3.67 27.76 19.50
N LYS A 243 -3.52 26.58 18.91
CA LYS A 243 -4.35 26.04 17.83
C LYS A 243 -5.47 25.11 18.32
N GLY A 244 -5.70 25.04 19.64
CA GLY A 244 -6.77 24.25 20.24
C GLY A 244 -6.47 22.77 20.41
N LEU A 245 -5.23 22.33 20.18
CA LEU A 245 -4.81 20.95 20.45
C LEU A 245 -4.32 20.80 21.90
N ASN A 246 -4.38 19.58 22.44
CA ASN A 246 -3.85 19.26 23.77
C ASN A 246 -2.77 18.17 23.68
N PRO A 247 -1.53 18.51 23.28
CA PRO A 247 -0.49 17.52 23.09
C PRO A 247 0.05 16.96 24.41
N SER A 248 0.14 15.64 24.54
CA SER A 248 0.90 14.96 25.60
C SER A 248 2.35 14.75 25.15
N LEU A 249 3.31 14.98 26.05
CA LEU A 249 4.71 14.58 25.85
C LEU A 249 4.89 13.20 26.44
N ILE A 250 5.43 12.27 25.65
CA ILE A 250 5.71 10.91 26.10
C ILE A 250 7.17 10.54 25.83
N GLY A 251 7.66 9.58 26.62
CA GLY A 251 8.92 8.91 26.36
C GLY A 251 8.78 7.70 25.42
N PRO A 252 9.90 7.15 24.95
CA PRO A 252 9.93 5.96 24.10
C PRO A 252 9.36 4.69 24.77
N ASP A 253 9.42 4.60 26.10
CA ASP A 253 8.83 3.47 26.86
C ASP A 253 7.29 3.48 26.83
N GLU A 254 6.68 4.66 26.63
CA GLU A 254 5.23 4.85 26.55
C GLU A 254 4.72 4.78 25.10
N PHE A 255 5.64 4.78 24.12
CA PHE A 255 5.31 4.87 22.69
C PHE A 255 4.29 3.83 22.24
N ARG A 256 4.42 2.59 22.74
CA ARG A 256 3.52 1.49 22.37
C ARG A 256 2.06 1.84 22.63
N GLN A 257 1.75 2.42 23.79
CA GLN A 257 0.38 2.70 24.24
C GLN A 257 -0.28 3.83 23.44
N HIS A 258 0.55 4.66 22.81
CA HIS A 258 0.15 5.85 22.06
C HIS A 258 0.40 5.71 20.55
N LEU A 259 0.75 4.51 20.08
CA LEU A 259 1.14 4.27 18.69
C LEU A 259 0.02 4.61 17.69
N ASN A 260 -1.24 4.52 18.13
CA ASN A 260 -2.43 4.83 17.34
C ASN A 260 -2.99 6.25 17.60
N ALA A 261 -2.22 7.17 18.19
CA ALA A 261 -2.64 8.57 18.34
C ALA A 261 -2.99 9.21 16.99
N TRP A 262 -4.03 10.04 16.94
CA TRP A 262 -4.46 10.78 15.73
C TRP A 262 -3.33 11.61 15.14
N ILE A 263 -2.62 12.37 15.99
CA ILE A 263 -1.41 13.09 15.61
C ILE A 263 -0.26 12.55 16.44
N LEU A 264 0.76 12.02 15.76
CA LEU A 264 2.00 11.57 16.36
C LEU A 264 3.17 12.40 15.81
N ILE A 265 3.81 13.19 16.66
CA ILE A 265 4.99 13.98 16.32
C ILE A 265 6.20 13.40 17.04
N VAL A 266 7.20 12.94 16.30
CA VAL A 266 8.45 12.41 16.85
C VAL A 266 9.54 13.47 16.74
N LEU A 267 10.18 13.80 17.87
CA LEU A 267 11.30 14.74 17.94
C LEU A 267 12.61 13.96 18.07
N GLY A 268 13.47 14.09 17.06
CA GLY A 268 14.80 13.48 17.05
C GLY A 268 15.04 12.61 15.82
N GLY A 269 16.29 12.63 15.33
CA GLY A 269 16.72 11.84 14.18
C GLY A 269 16.99 10.36 14.48
N PRO A 270 17.45 9.59 13.48
CA PRO A 270 17.69 8.15 13.62
C PRO A 270 18.79 7.77 14.63
N GLU A 271 19.62 8.73 15.04
CA GLU A 271 20.66 8.57 16.06
C GLU A 271 20.26 9.19 17.42
N ALA A 272 18.99 9.59 17.58
CA ALA A 272 18.49 10.12 18.83
C ALA A 272 18.57 9.07 19.94
N TYR A 273 19.01 9.49 21.12
CA TYR A 273 19.21 8.60 22.27
C TYR A 273 17.89 8.16 22.91
N GLU A 274 18.00 7.36 23.97
CA GLU A 274 16.88 6.87 24.79
C GLU A 274 15.89 5.98 24.02
N GLY A 275 16.22 5.55 22.80
CA GLY A 275 15.36 4.66 22.00
C GLY A 275 14.53 5.38 20.93
N VAL A 276 14.46 6.71 20.97
CA VAL A 276 13.76 7.51 19.95
C VAL A 276 14.36 7.30 18.56
N GLY A 277 15.68 7.15 18.45
CA GLY A 277 16.34 6.91 17.16
C GLY A 277 15.84 5.66 16.44
N ASN A 278 15.52 4.59 17.16
CA ASN A 278 14.94 3.37 16.56
C ASN A 278 13.53 3.63 16.01
N ILE A 279 12.73 4.44 16.70
CA ILE A 279 11.37 4.79 16.28
C ILE A 279 11.42 5.71 15.05
N SER A 280 12.28 6.73 15.08
CA SER A 280 12.50 7.61 13.93
C SER A 280 13.00 6.82 12.71
N ASP A 281 13.98 5.93 12.87
CA ASP A 281 14.51 5.11 11.76
C ASP A 281 13.46 4.13 11.20
N PHE A 282 12.55 3.64 12.03
CA PHE A 282 11.42 2.82 11.58
C PHE A 282 10.42 3.62 10.74
N LEU A 283 10.13 4.87 11.12
CA LEU A 283 9.16 5.72 10.43
C LEU A 283 9.72 6.36 9.14
N LEU A 284 10.99 6.78 9.15
CA LEU A 284 11.65 7.45 8.02
C LEU A 284 11.84 6.53 6.80
N GLN A 285 12.14 7.13 5.64
CA GLN A 285 12.71 6.39 4.51
C GLN A 285 14.19 6.10 4.77
N PRO A 286 14.75 4.99 4.26
CA PRO A 286 16.18 4.69 4.44
C PRO A 286 17.11 5.81 3.95
N SER A 287 16.76 6.46 2.82
CA SER A 287 17.53 7.58 2.27
C SER A 287 17.57 8.79 3.21
N ASP A 288 16.46 9.07 3.88
CA ASP A 288 16.33 10.22 4.79
C ASP A 288 17.10 9.97 6.08
N SER A 289 17.02 8.74 6.62
CA SER A 289 17.85 8.33 7.74
C SER A 289 19.34 8.40 7.41
N GLU A 290 19.75 7.98 6.21
CA GLU A 290 21.15 8.10 5.78
C GLU A 290 21.59 9.55 5.61
N TYR A 291 20.76 10.41 5.01
CA TYR A 291 21.02 11.84 4.88
C TYR A 291 21.27 12.48 6.25
N LEU A 292 20.38 12.23 7.21
CA LEU A 292 20.51 12.74 8.58
C LEU A 292 21.76 12.23 9.30
N ARG A 293 22.27 11.03 8.97
CA ARG A 293 23.51 10.48 9.54
C ARG A 293 24.77 11.08 8.90
N LYS A 294 24.75 11.30 7.58
CA LYS A 294 25.93 11.68 6.79
C LYS A 294 26.17 13.19 6.76
N GLU A 295 25.10 13.98 6.61
CA GLU A 295 25.20 15.42 6.37
C GLU A 295 25.10 16.19 7.68
N ARG A 296 26.21 16.83 8.09
CA ARG A 296 26.26 17.61 9.33
C ARG A 296 25.33 18.83 9.27
N GLY A 297 24.63 19.08 10.37
CA GLY A 297 23.68 20.20 10.47
C GLY A 297 22.43 20.03 9.60
N SER A 298 22.24 18.86 8.98
CA SER A 298 21.01 18.55 8.26
C SER A 298 19.82 18.45 9.21
N TYR A 299 18.65 18.74 8.66
CA TYR A 299 17.36 18.57 9.31
C TYR A 299 16.28 18.34 8.26
N LEU A 300 15.16 17.76 8.68
CA LEU A 300 13.99 17.58 7.82
C LEU A 300 12.70 17.53 8.63
N VAL A 301 11.61 17.85 7.94
CA VAL A 301 10.23 17.61 8.38
C VAL A 301 9.68 16.50 7.49
N TYR A 302 9.54 15.30 8.03
CA TYR A 302 9.05 14.14 7.27
C TYR A 302 7.61 13.82 7.66
N SER A 303 6.71 13.78 6.68
CA SER A 303 5.35 13.26 6.85
C SER A 303 5.37 11.77 6.56
N ALA A 304 5.37 10.94 7.60
CA ALA A 304 5.38 9.49 7.44
C ALA A 304 4.01 8.96 7.01
N GLN A 305 4.00 7.80 6.37
CA GLN A 305 2.74 7.13 6.03
C GLN A 305 2.00 6.71 7.33
N PRO A 306 0.68 6.81 7.36
CA PRO A 306 -0.10 6.40 8.53
C PRO A 306 0.10 4.91 8.81
N LEU A 307 0.22 4.56 10.09
CA LEU A 307 0.18 3.18 10.55
C LEU A 307 -1.27 2.73 10.80
N PHE A 308 -2.13 3.68 11.19
CA PHE A 308 -3.56 3.51 11.46
C PHE A 308 -4.39 4.51 10.63
N GLY A 309 -5.65 4.19 10.36
CA GLY A 309 -6.60 5.06 9.67
C GLY A 309 -6.81 6.37 10.44
N GLY A 310 -6.79 7.49 9.74
CA GLY A 310 -6.91 8.84 10.32
C GLY A 310 -5.60 9.43 10.78
N GLN A 311 -4.53 8.65 10.86
CA GLN A 311 -3.30 9.05 11.50
C GLN A 311 -2.50 10.07 10.69
N LYS A 312 -1.95 11.06 11.38
CA LYS A 312 -0.95 11.97 10.83
C LYS A 312 0.34 11.83 11.65
N ILE A 313 1.39 11.34 11.00
CA ILE A 313 2.69 11.11 11.65
C ILE A 313 3.72 12.08 11.08
N PHE A 314 4.39 12.82 11.95
CA PHE A 314 5.52 13.68 11.59
C PHE A 314 6.78 13.25 12.33
N VAL A 315 7.88 13.14 11.61
CA VAL A 315 9.22 13.00 12.19
C VAL A 315 9.93 14.33 11.97
N LEU A 316 10.17 15.06 13.06
CA LEU A 316 10.90 16.32 13.08
C LEU A 316 12.31 16.00 13.56
N ALA A 317 13.24 15.91 12.61
CA ALA A 317 14.53 15.29 12.86
C ALA A 317 15.68 16.16 12.37
N GLY A 318 16.74 16.22 13.17
CA GLY A 318 18.04 16.73 12.79
C GLY A 318 19.14 15.69 12.90
N ASN A 319 20.28 15.97 12.26
CA ASN A 319 21.55 15.31 12.54
C ASN A 319 21.97 15.47 14.01
N ASP A 320 21.56 16.58 14.63
CA ASP A 320 21.72 16.84 16.05
C ASP A 320 20.46 17.53 16.65
N ARG A 321 20.53 17.84 17.95
CA ARG A 321 19.44 18.49 18.70
C ARG A 321 19.07 19.89 18.17
N TYR A 322 20.02 20.60 17.56
CA TYR A 322 19.76 21.92 16.99
C TYR A 322 19.10 21.82 15.62
N GLY A 323 19.47 20.82 14.83
CA GLY A 323 18.76 20.44 13.62
C GLY A 323 17.31 20.03 13.92
N THR A 324 17.08 19.25 14.98
CA THR A 324 15.72 18.89 15.43
C THR A 324 14.91 20.13 15.80
N LYS A 325 15.51 21.07 16.55
CA LYS A 325 14.86 22.37 16.82
C LYS A 325 14.52 23.12 15.54
N LYS A 326 15.43 23.16 14.57
CA LYS A 326 15.21 23.81 13.27
C LYS A 326 14.05 23.16 12.51
N ALA A 327 13.95 21.83 12.51
CA ALA A 327 12.82 21.11 11.94
C ALA A 327 11.49 21.47 12.62
N VAL A 328 11.48 21.65 13.95
CA VAL A 328 10.29 22.12 14.68
C VAL A 328 9.87 23.52 14.26
N GLU A 329 10.82 24.45 14.12
CA GLU A 329 10.54 25.81 13.64
C GLU A 329 9.92 25.79 12.24
N VAL A 330 10.52 25.04 11.30
CA VAL A 330 9.98 24.90 9.93
C VAL A 330 8.60 24.24 9.94
N PHE A 331 8.39 23.22 10.75
CA PHE A 331 7.09 22.56 10.87
C PHE A 331 5.99 23.54 11.33
N ILE A 332 6.29 24.35 12.33
CA ILE A 332 5.37 25.38 12.84
C ILE A 332 5.05 26.41 11.74
N GLU A 333 6.06 26.89 11.04
CA GLU A 333 5.91 27.95 10.03
C GLU A 333 5.19 27.49 8.76
N GLU A 334 5.44 26.26 8.29
CA GLU A 334 5.04 25.84 6.93
C GLU A 334 4.02 24.70 6.87
N PHE A 335 3.88 23.90 7.93
CA PHE A 335 3.14 22.64 7.92
C PHE A 335 2.00 22.59 8.93
N LEU A 336 2.12 23.24 10.08
CA LEU A 336 1.14 23.13 11.16
C LEU A 336 -0.25 23.60 10.73
N ASP A 337 -0.36 24.70 10.00
CA ASP A 337 -1.68 25.17 9.54
C ASP A 337 -2.34 24.16 8.58
N LYS A 338 -1.56 23.54 7.68
CA LYS A 338 -2.04 22.47 6.79
C LYS A 338 -2.41 21.20 7.55
N LEU A 339 -1.70 20.90 8.63
CA LEU A 339 -2.03 19.79 9.52
C LEU A 339 -3.41 19.98 10.16
N LEU A 340 -3.72 21.22 10.55
CA LEU A 340 -4.93 21.60 11.27
C LEU A 340 -6.13 21.89 10.39
N GLU A 341 -5.97 21.95 9.07
CA GLU A 341 -7.09 21.87 8.14
C GLU A 341 -7.84 20.55 8.43
N GLN A 342 -8.93 20.67 9.18
CA GLN A 342 -9.68 19.56 9.74
C GLN A 342 -10.55 18.95 8.66
N GLY A 343 -10.43 17.64 8.48
CA GLY A 343 -11.35 16.86 7.67
C GLY A 343 -10.66 15.77 6.88
N PRO A 344 -11.46 14.99 6.12
CA PRO A 344 -10.95 14.14 5.07
C PRO A 344 -10.07 15.00 4.15
N SER A 345 -8.81 14.62 4.00
CA SER A 345 -7.89 15.34 3.12
C SER A 345 -7.75 14.58 1.82
N PRO A 346 -7.91 15.23 0.66
CA PRO A 346 -7.57 14.60 -0.60
C PRO A 346 -6.06 14.37 -0.66
N ARG A 347 -5.63 13.13 -0.80
CA ARG A 347 -4.35 12.80 -1.43
C ARG A 347 -4.61 12.67 -2.93
N TYR A 348 -3.66 13.08 -3.77
CA TYR A 348 -3.80 12.84 -5.20
C TYR A 348 -2.50 12.41 -5.85
N GLU A 349 -2.66 11.66 -6.93
CA GLU A 349 -1.60 11.21 -7.83
C GLU A 349 -1.92 11.71 -9.23
N PHE A 350 -0.92 12.17 -9.95
CA PHE A 350 -1.09 12.75 -11.27
C PHE A 350 -0.09 12.18 -12.24
N GLU A 351 -0.61 11.63 -13.33
CA GLU A 351 0.16 11.08 -14.42
C GLU A 351 -0.30 11.69 -15.74
N THR A 352 0.61 11.77 -16.71
CA THR A 352 0.26 12.17 -18.07
C THR A 352 0.53 11.00 -19.00
N THR A 353 -0.47 10.63 -19.80
CA THR A 353 -0.34 9.53 -20.76
C THR A 353 -0.53 10.03 -22.18
N HIS A 354 0.19 9.43 -23.12
CA HIS A 354 0.06 9.74 -24.54
C HIS A 354 -1.17 9.03 -25.13
N MET A 355 -1.91 9.75 -25.99
CA MET A 355 -2.86 9.17 -26.96
C MET A 355 -4.12 8.46 -26.42
N THR A 356 -4.53 8.69 -25.17
CA THR A 356 -5.87 8.33 -24.68
C THR A 356 -6.79 9.54 -24.78
N PHE A 357 -8.05 9.38 -25.20
CA PHE A 357 -9.04 10.45 -25.09
C PHE A 357 -9.48 10.58 -23.64
N ALA A 358 -9.76 11.81 -23.18
CA ALA A 358 -10.37 12.02 -21.87
C ALA A 358 -11.68 11.22 -21.80
N ARG A 359 -11.85 10.46 -20.71
CA ARG A 359 -13.07 9.71 -20.41
C ARG A 359 -13.85 10.42 -19.31
N GLU A 360 -15.10 10.02 -19.10
CA GLU A 360 -15.89 10.53 -17.97
C GLU A 360 -15.16 10.23 -16.64
N PRO A 361 -15.15 11.17 -15.70
CA PRO A 361 -14.67 10.95 -14.34
C PRO A 361 -15.26 9.70 -13.70
N VAL A 362 -14.45 9.02 -12.91
CA VAL A 362 -14.87 7.83 -12.15
C VAL A 362 -15.02 8.23 -10.69
N ILE A 363 -16.18 7.96 -10.09
CA ILE A 363 -16.43 8.21 -8.68
C ILE A 363 -16.79 6.88 -8.00
N LYS A 364 -16.05 6.49 -6.97
CA LYS A 364 -16.30 5.24 -6.24
C LYS A 364 -16.13 5.39 -4.74
N GLY A 365 -17.05 4.79 -4.00
CA GLY A 365 -16.95 4.62 -2.56
C GLY A 365 -16.23 3.32 -2.20
N TYR A 366 -15.22 3.45 -1.35
CA TYR A 366 -14.51 2.36 -0.70
C TYR A 366 -14.68 2.47 0.82
N PRO A 367 -14.43 1.41 1.61
CA PRO A 367 -14.49 1.48 3.07
C PRO A 367 -13.73 2.69 3.63
N CYS A 368 -14.48 3.65 4.20
CA CYS A 368 -13.98 4.93 4.73
C CYS A 368 -13.12 5.78 3.78
N MET A 369 -13.35 5.65 2.47
CA MET A 369 -12.63 6.41 1.47
C MET A 369 -13.50 6.70 0.25
N LEU A 370 -13.39 7.91 -0.29
CA LEU A 370 -13.87 8.23 -1.63
C LEU A 370 -12.69 8.24 -2.61
N PHE A 371 -12.86 7.55 -3.72
CA PHE A 371 -11.96 7.59 -4.87
C PHE A 371 -12.59 8.38 -6.01
N VAL A 372 -11.82 9.28 -6.59
CA VAL A 372 -12.19 10.08 -7.75
C VAL A 372 -11.08 10.05 -8.78
N GLU A 373 -11.40 9.72 -10.02
CA GLU A 373 -10.46 9.81 -11.15
C GLU A 373 -10.97 10.86 -12.14
N VAL A 374 -10.12 11.83 -12.48
CA VAL A 374 -10.45 12.93 -13.39
C VAL A 374 -9.50 12.91 -14.58
N PHE A 375 -10.09 12.89 -15.77
CA PHE A 375 -9.35 12.98 -17.02
C PHE A 375 -9.51 14.37 -17.63
N SER A 376 -8.43 14.91 -18.21
CA SER A 376 -8.52 16.12 -19.03
C SER A 376 -7.53 16.10 -20.18
N THR A 377 -7.94 16.70 -21.30
CA THR A 377 -7.07 16.85 -22.48
C THR A 377 -6.13 18.03 -22.26
N LEU A 378 -4.84 17.75 -22.15
CA LEU A 378 -3.79 18.76 -21.94
C LEU A 378 -3.02 19.01 -23.22
N ARG A 379 -2.66 20.28 -23.45
CA ARG A 379 -1.90 20.68 -24.66
C ARG A 379 -0.45 20.19 -24.66
N THR A 380 0.10 19.94 -23.47
CA THR A 380 1.46 19.47 -23.21
C THR A 380 1.45 18.65 -21.91
N PRO A 381 2.47 17.84 -21.60
CA PRO A 381 2.56 17.11 -20.33
C PRO A 381 2.92 17.98 -19.13
N CYS A 382 3.20 19.27 -19.33
CA CYS A 382 3.76 20.12 -18.29
C CYS A 382 2.72 20.93 -17.58
N TYR A 383 1.85 20.20 -16.91
CA TYR A 383 0.85 20.74 -16.00
C TYR A 383 1.08 20.14 -14.62
N LYS A 384 0.64 20.86 -13.60
CA LYS A 384 0.36 20.31 -12.29
C LYS A 384 -1.12 20.46 -11.99
N PRO A 385 -1.76 19.48 -11.35
CA PRO A 385 -3.10 19.67 -10.83
C PRO A 385 -3.07 20.59 -9.61
N VAL A 386 -4.13 21.35 -9.44
CA VAL A 386 -4.52 22.05 -8.22
C VAL A 386 -5.88 21.48 -7.85
N VAL A 387 -5.92 20.79 -6.72
CA VAL A 387 -7.13 20.12 -6.22
C VAL A 387 -7.63 20.88 -5.01
N ASN A 388 -8.85 21.40 -5.10
CA ASN A 388 -9.55 21.99 -3.97
C ASN A 388 -10.65 21.03 -3.54
N PHE A 389 -10.70 20.72 -2.26
CA PHE A 389 -11.69 19.82 -1.67
C PHE A 389 -12.50 20.57 -0.63
N GLN A 390 -13.81 20.35 -0.63
CA GLN A 390 -14.73 20.87 0.38
C GLN A 390 -15.69 19.77 0.79
N LEU A 391 -15.94 19.66 2.10
CA LEU A 391 -16.93 18.77 2.68
C LEU A 391 -17.90 19.60 3.53
N GLU A 392 -19.16 19.64 3.13
CA GLU A 392 -20.24 20.32 3.84
C GLU A 392 -21.36 19.33 4.14
N GLY A 393 -21.38 18.79 5.37
CA GLY A 393 -22.33 17.75 5.76
C GLY A 393 -22.11 16.46 4.95
N ASN A 394 -23.06 16.12 4.08
CA ASN A 394 -22.96 14.97 3.18
C ASN A 394 -22.65 15.38 1.72
N LYS A 395 -22.23 16.61 1.48
CA LYS A 395 -21.85 17.09 0.15
C LYS A 395 -20.34 17.22 0.05
N ILE A 396 -19.78 16.58 -0.98
CA ILE A 396 -18.36 16.66 -1.30
C ILE A 396 -18.22 17.42 -2.59
N GLU A 397 -17.42 18.49 -2.61
CA GLU A 397 -17.03 19.18 -3.83
C GLU A 397 -15.52 19.01 -4.05
N ILE A 398 -15.14 18.52 -5.23
CA ILE A 398 -13.75 18.40 -5.67
C ILE A 398 -13.59 19.24 -6.93
N LYS A 399 -12.87 20.36 -6.81
CA LYS A 399 -12.55 21.23 -7.94
C LYS A 399 -11.11 21.00 -8.38
N VAL A 400 -10.94 20.69 -9.66
CA VAL A 400 -9.66 20.38 -10.29
C VAL A 400 -9.34 21.45 -11.32
N GLU A 401 -8.16 22.05 -11.19
CA GLU A 401 -7.57 22.94 -12.19
C GLU A 401 -6.20 22.41 -12.61
N PHE A 402 -5.89 22.43 -13.90
CA PHE A 402 -4.54 22.10 -14.38
C PHE A 402 -3.77 23.38 -14.69
N VAL A 403 -2.70 23.63 -13.93
CA VAL A 403 -1.86 24.81 -14.07
C VAL A 403 -0.61 24.45 -14.87
N GLN A 404 -0.40 25.13 -16.00
CA GLN A 404 0.78 24.92 -16.82
C GLN A 404 2.05 25.35 -16.06
N LEU A 405 3.06 24.49 -16.07
CA LEU A 405 4.36 24.76 -15.46
C LEU A 405 5.18 25.71 -16.35
N PRO A 406 6.00 26.60 -15.76
CA PRO A 406 6.84 27.55 -16.49
C PRO A 406 8.12 26.88 -17.04
N ILE A 407 7.97 25.72 -17.68
CA ILE A 407 9.05 24.95 -18.31
C ILE A 407 8.73 24.68 -19.77
N ILE A 408 9.77 24.55 -20.59
CA ILE A 408 9.62 24.21 -22.01
C ILE A 408 9.39 22.71 -22.11
N CYS A 409 8.27 22.33 -22.74
CA CYS A 409 7.91 20.94 -22.92
C CYS A 409 7.58 20.62 -24.36
N ILE A 410 7.80 19.36 -24.72
CA ILE A 410 7.45 18.85 -26.05
C ILE A 410 5.96 19.07 -26.25
N GLN A 411 5.60 19.74 -27.35
CA GLN A 411 4.22 19.97 -27.73
C GLN A 411 3.61 18.67 -28.23
N ALA A 412 3.03 17.91 -27.30
CA ALA A 412 2.25 16.72 -27.58
C ALA A 412 0.95 16.81 -26.79
N ILE A 413 -0.18 16.72 -27.48
CA ILE A 413 -1.48 16.56 -26.83
C ILE A 413 -1.41 15.26 -26.02
N THR A 414 -1.76 15.37 -24.75
CA THR A 414 -1.68 14.28 -23.78
C THR A 414 -2.93 14.31 -22.92
N THR A 415 -3.21 13.22 -22.23
CA THR A 415 -4.28 13.18 -21.25
C THR A 415 -3.68 13.19 -19.86
N GLY A 416 -4.11 14.14 -19.06
CA GLY A 416 -3.86 14.16 -17.63
C GLY A 416 -4.81 13.18 -16.95
N ASP A 417 -4.26 12.25 -16.18
CA ASP A 417 -4.96 11.32 -15.31
C ASP A 417 -4.69 11.74 -13.87
N LEU A 418 -5.70 12.28 -13.20
CA LEU A 418 -5.65 12.69 -11.80
C LEU A 418 -6.48 11.73 -10.95
N ARG A 419 -5.82 11.02 -10.04
CA ARG A 419 -6.46 10.16 -9.04
C ARG A 419 -6.49 10.88 -7.71
N VAL A 420 -7.66 11.07 -7.14
CA VAL A 420 -7.91 11.71 -5.85
C VAL A 420 -8.46 10.67 -4.88
N TYR A 421 -7.83 10.56 -3.72
CA TYR A 421 -8.19 9.68 -2.63
C TYR A 421 -8.55 10.55 -1.43
N VAL A 422 -9.81 10.53 -1.03
CA VAL A 422 -10.29 11.22 0.17
C VAL A 422 -10.41 10.18 1.26
N GLU A 423 -9.36 10.07 2.07
CA GLU A 423 -9.25 9.10 3.17
C GLU A 423 -10.01 9.57 4.42
N ASN A 424 -10.38 8.61 5.27
CA ASN A 424 -11.02 8.84 6.58
C ASN A 424 -12.36 9.56 6.46
N LEU A 425 -13.06 9.31 5.36
CA LEU A 425 -14.41 9.80 5.16
C LEU A 425 -15.36 8.96 6.02
N PRO A 426 -16.21 9.57 6.88
CA PRO A 426 -17.16 8.82 7.67
C PRO A 426 -18.07 7.94 6.79
N PRO A 427 -18.51 6.76 7.27
CA PRO A 427 -19.46 5.94 6.52
C PRO A 427 -20.78 6.68 6.33
N GLY A 428 -21.37 6.60 5.14
CA GLY A 428 -22.61 7.30 4.81
C GLY A 428 -22.80 7.53 3.32
N ASP A 429 -23.92 8.14 2.97
CA ASP A 429 -24.24 8.50 1.59
C ASP A 429 -23.91 9.97 1.32
N TYR A 430 -23.12 10.21 0.28
CA TYR A 430 -22.61 11.51 -0.10
C TYR A 430 -23.06 11.93 -1.49
N GLU A 431 -23.35 13.22 -1.66
CA GLU A 431 -23.49 13.85 -2.97
C GLU A 431 -22.10 14.40 -3.38
N VAL A 432 -21.45 13.76 -4.34
CA VAL A 432 -20.10 14.10 -4.79
C VAL A 432 -20.18 14.91 -6.08
N THR A 433 -19.67 16.13 -6.06
CA THR A 433 -19.57 17.03 -7.20
C THR A 433 -18.13 17.20 -7.62
N ILE A 434 -17.82 16.89 -8.88
CA ILE A 434 -16.52 17.13 -9.50
C ILE A 434 -16.65 18.29 -10.47
N ILE A 435 -15.78 19.28 -10.32
CA ILE A 435 -15.66 20.42 -11.25
C ILE A 435 -14.27 20.34 -11.89
N SER A 436 -14.20 20.07 -13.19
CA SER A 436 -12.96 19.98 -13.96
C SER A 436 -13.03 20.86 -15.21
N PRO A 437 -11.93 21.01 -15.97
CA PRO A 437 -11.97 21.74 -17.24
C PRO A 437 -12.90 21.12 -18.29
N GLU A 438 -13.19 19.82 -18.18
CA GLU A 438 -14.08 19.11 -19.11
C GLU A 438 -15.57 19.28 -18.74
N GLY A 439 -15.88 19.76 -17.52
CA GLY A 439 -17.25 20.02 -17.09
C GLY A 439 -17.50 19.79 -15.60
N LYS A 440 -18.79 19.73 -15.25
CA LYS A 440 -19.27 19.46 -13.90
C LYS A 440 -20.07 18.15 -13.89
N ILE A 441 -19.76 17.26 -12.95
CA ILE A 441 -20.49 16.01 -12.72
C ILE A 441 -20.90 15.95 -11.24
N THR A 442 -22.09 15.42 -10.97
CA THR A 442 -22.59 15.19 -9.61
C THR A 442 -23.18 13.79 -9.53
N GLU A 443 -22.72 12.98 -8.57
CA GLU A 443 -23.22 11.62 -8.33
C GLU A 443 -23.48 11.37 -6.84
N SER A 444 -24.40 10.45 -6.54
CA SER A 444 -24.61 9.96 -5.17
C SER A 444 -23.80 8.70 -4.93
N ILE A 445 -22.95 8.71 -3.90
CA ILE A 445 -22.00 7.62 -3.59
C ILE A 445 -22.15 7.21 -2.14
N SER A 446 -22.22 5.89 -1.90
CA SER A 446 -22.21 5.33 -0.55
C SER A 446 -20.79 4.97 -0.14
N ILE A 447 -20.40 5.35 1.07
CA ILE A 447 -19.11 5.06 1.70
C ILE A 447 -19.33 3.95 2.74
N PRO A 448 -18.85 2.72 2.47
CA PRO A 448 -18.99 1.63 3.43
C PRO A 448 -18.24 1.87 4.75
N PRO A 449 -18.63 1.18 5.83
CA PRO A 449 -17.88 1.15 7.09
C PRO A 449 -16.44 0.68 6.88
N CYS A 450 -15.49 1.21 7.68
CA CYS A 450 -14.07 0.81 7.57
C CYS A 450 -13.84 -0.66 7.96
N ARG A 451 -14.81 -1.27 8.64
CA ARG A 451 -14.78 -2.66 9.11
C ARG A 451 -16.00 -3.40 8.56
N SER A 452 -15.75 -4.57 7.96
CA SER A 452 -16.78 -5.52 7.56
C SER A 452 -17.00 -6.58 8.63
#